data_AF-A0A947PZP2-F1
#
_entry.id   AF-A0A947PZP2-F1
#
_cell.length_a   1.000
_cell.length_b   1.000
_cell.length_c   1.000
_cell.angle_alpha   90.00
_cell.angle_beta   90.00
_cell.angle_gamma   90.00
#
_symmetry.space_group_name_H-M   'P 1'
#
loop_
_entity.id
_entity.type
_entity.pdbx_description
1 polymer ?
#
loop_
_entity_poly.entity_id
_entity_poly.type
_entity_poly.pdbx_seq_one_letter_code
_entity_poly.pdbx_strand_id
1 'polypeptide(L)'
;MKPESDHLGKTAQSAFEVTKPDDLSASSSNYSHVERQPDWGYMRKRVEAQKEVELANVKPPAADGPQPKERWEIIERVVLLAATTFFAGSASWLFLVSPDPGRVFMGYLFSIFAFWTAWQMLYEDKLGTSAPVTRGERVMASIWILHRALAVGVVALVTLVAAFREFTSVGTDSNFLSLAALIVLALGFAWVAIFGAGRSKSMSDDRSVHNERVRRYKR
;
A
#
# COMPACT_ATOMS: atom_id res chain seq x y z
N MET A 1 48.29 16.12 -18.47
CA MET A 1 48.20 16.40 -19.92
C MET A 1 46.76 16.78 -20.25
N LYS A 2 46.49 18.09 -20.39
CA LYS A 2 45.48 18.66 -21.31
C LYS A 2 46.20 18.90 -22.66
N PRO A 3 45.54 19.14 -23.82
CA PRO A 3 44.32 19.93 -24.08
C PRO A 3 43.31 19.19 -24.99
N GLU A 4 42.12 19.67 -25.37
CA GLU A 4 41.76 20.74 -26.35
C GLU A 4 40.20 20.79 -26.34
N SER A 5 39.46 21.88 -26.10
CA SER A 5 39.11 23.03 -26.98
C SER A 5 38.78 22.59 -28.41
N ASP A 6 37.71 22.96 -29.10
CA ASP A 6 36.78 24.09 -29.04
C ASP A 6 35.53 23.76 -29.90
N HIS A 7 34.55 24.66 -29.83
CA HIS A 7 33.72 25.15 -30.95
C HIS A 7 32.21 24.89 -30.97
N LEU A 8 31.52 26.04 -31.12
CA LEU A 8 30.18 26.31 -31.68
C LEU A 8 29.01 26.26 -30.67
N GLY A 9 28.20 27.30 -30.51
CA GLY A 9 28.17 28.58 -31.22
C GLY A 9 27.14 29.52 -30.60
N LYS A 10 27.49 30.80 -30.63
CA LYS A 10 26.64 31.97 -30.40
C LYS A 10 25.43 31.94 -31.33
N THR A 11 24.23 32.17 -30.80
CA THR A 11 23.15 32.92 -31.47
C THR A 11 21.97 33.12 -30.51
N ALA A 12 21.71 34.39 -30.16
CA ALA A 12 20.37 34.99 -29.93
C ALA A 12 20.50 36.23 -29.02
N GLN A 13 21.25 37.23 -29.49
CA GLN A 13 20.91 38.62 -29.24
C GLN A 13 19.97 39.04 -30.38
N SER A 14 18.75 39.49 -30.06
CA SER A 14 17.97 40.49 -30.81
C SER A 14 16.50 40.36 -30.43
N ALA A 15 15.98 41.41 -29.79
CA ALA A 15 14.61 41.94 -29.92
C ALA A 15 14.21 42.67 -28.62
N PHE A 16 14.92 43.76 -28.32
CA PHE A 16 14.43 44.78 -27.39
C PHE A 16 14.20 46.04 -28.23
N GLU A 17 13.07 46.08 -28.93
CA GLU A 17 12.65 47.24 -29.71
C GLU A 17 11.65 48.03 -28.85
N VAL A 18 12.21 49.01 -28.13
CA VAL A 18 11.45 50.03 -27.41
C VAL A 18 10.91 51.00 -28.45
N THR A 19 9.67 50.80 -28.88
CA THR A 19 8.92 51.78 -29.65
C THR A 19 8.24 52.74 -28.68
N LYS A 20 8.81 53.94 -28.56
CA LYS A 20 8.12 55.13 -28.07
C LYS A 20 7.37 55.76 -29.25
N PRO A 21 6.09 56.10 -29.08
CA PRO A 21 5.54 57.26 -29.76
C PRO A 21 5.07 58.29 -28.73
N ASP A 22 5.72 59.45 -28.80
CA ASP A 22 5.17 60.70 -28.31
C ASP A 22 3.94 61.09 -29.18
N ASP A 23 3.10 61.95 -28.61
CA ASP A 23 2.09 62.79 -29.28
C ASP A 23 0.83 62.14 -29.87
N LEU A 24 -0.19 61.99 -29.03
CA LEU A 24 -1.59 62.26 -29.45
C LEU A 24 -2.33 63.06 -28.37
N SER A 25 -2.32 64.37 -28.61
CA SER A 25 -3.36 65.35 -28.35
C SER A 25 -4.60 64.90 -27.58
N ALA A 26 -4.83 65.62 -26.48
CA ALA A 26 -6.08 65.66 -25.74
C ALA A 26 -7.27 65.99 -26.66
N SER A 27 -8.04 64.96 -27.01
CA SER A 27 -9.44 65.10 -27.38
C SER A 27 -10.27 64.83 -26.13
N SER A 28 -10.78 65.90 -25.52
CA SER A 28 -11.78 65.83 -24.46
C SER A 28 -13.10 65.37 -25.06
N SER A 29 -13.28 64.06 -25.23
CA SER A 29 -14.59 63.47 -25.48
C SER A 29 -15.28 63.21 -24.15
N ASN A 30 -16.55 63.64 -24.09
CA ASN A 30 -17.46 63.42 -22.96
C ASN A 30 -17.50 61.94 -22.57
N TYR A 31 -16.76 61.58 -21.51
CA TYR A 31 -16.97 60.32 -20.82
C TYR A 31 -18.23 60.47 -19.97
N SER A 32 -19.37 60.09 -20.54
CA SER A 32 -20.49 59.65 -19.71
C SER A 32 -19.97 58.51 -18.84
N HIS A 33 -20.06 58.67 -17.52
CA HIS A 33 -19.84 57.61 -16.54
C HIS A 33 -20.90 56.53 -16.77
N VAL A 34 -20.70 55.69 -17.78
CA VAL A 34 -21.39 54.42 -17.90
C VAL A 34 -20.72 53.53 -16.87
N GLU A 35 -21.35 53.44 -15.71
CA GLU A 35 -21.05 52.50 -14.66
C GLU A 35 -21.16 51.09 -15.24
N ARG A 36 -20.07 50.60 -15.85
CA ARG A 36 -20.00 49.25 -16.41
C ARG A 36 -20.14 48.30 -15.24
N GLN A 37 -21.34 47.72 -15.09
CA GLN A 37 -21.53 46.60 -14.19
C GLN A 37 -20.48 45.54 -14.51
N PRO A 38 -19.74 45.05 -13.50
CA PRO A 38 -18.72 44.04 -13.70
C PRO A 38 -19.38 42.80 -14.30
N ASP A 39 -18.84 42.33 -15.43
CA ASP A 39 -19.23 41.07 -16.05
C ASP A 39 -18.73 39.91 -15.17
N TRP A 40 -19.58 39.49 -14.25
CA TRP A 40 -19.31 38.39 -13.32
C TRP A 40 -19.06 37.06 -14.03
N GLY A 41 -19.59 36.89 -15.25
CA GLY A 41 -19.35 35.69 -16.06
C GLY A 41 -17.89 35.61 -16.53
N TYR A 42 -17.34 36.74 -16.97
CA TYR A 42 -15.93 36.85 -17.35
C TYR A 42 -14.99 36.61 -16.16
N MET A 43 -15.32 37.17 -15.00
CA MET A 43 -14.53 37.02 -13.77
C MET A 43 -14.50 35.56 -13.29
N ARG A 44 -15.63 34.85 -13.34
CA ARG A 44 -15.70 33.43 -12.96
C ARG A 44 -14.81 32.56 -13.85
N LYS A 45 -14.86 32.76 -15.17
CA LYS A 45 -14.01 32.01 -16.12
C LYS A 45 -12.51 32.26 -15.89
N ARG A 46 -12.12 33.49 -15.52
CA ARG A 46 -10.72 33.79 -15.18
C ARG A 46 -10.27 33.07 -13.91
N VAL A 47 -11.12 33.00 -12.89
CA VAL A 47 -10.80 32.29 -11.64
C VAL A 47 -10.68 30.79 -11.87
N GLU A 48 -11.56 30.21 -12.69
CA GLU A 48 -11.48 28.79 -13.07
C GLU A 48 -10.19 28.50 -13.86
N ALA A 49 -9.87 29.32 -14.86
CA ALA A 49 -8.63 29.16 -15.63
C ALA A 49 -7.37 29.35 -14.75
N GLN A 50 -7.39 30.28 -13.80
CA GLN A 50 -6.28 30.45 -12.85
C GLN A 50 -6.13 29.23 -11.94
N LYS A 51 -7.24 28.66 -11.45
CA LYS A 51 -7.19 27.42 -10.67
C LYS A 51 -6.65 26.24 -11.48
N GLU A 52 -7.01 26.12 -12.75
CA GLU A 52 -6.48 25.06 -13.62
C GLU A 52 -4.98 25.22 -13.85
N VAL A 53 -4.50 26.45 -14.07
CA VAL A 53 -3.06 26.73 -14.20
C VAL A 53 -2.34 26.50 -12.88
N GLU A 54 -2.92 26.90 -11.75
CA GLU A 54 -2.34 26.67 -10.43
C GLU A 54 -2.26 25.17 -10.13
N LEU A 55 -3.33 24.40 -10.39
CA LEU A 55 -3.35 22.95 -10.26
C LEU A 55 -2.35 22.25 -11.21
N ALA A 56 -2.18 22.76 -12.43
CA ALA A 56 -1.21 22.23 -13.38
C ALA A 56 0.24 22.56 -13.01
N ASN A 57 0.47 23.64 -12.26
CA ASN A 57 1.80 24.13 -11.88
C ASN A 57 2.19 23.76 -10.44
N VAL A 58 1.27 23.17 -9.66
CA VAL A 58 1.62 22.43 -8.45
C VAL A 58 2.44 21.23 -8.89
N LYS A 59 3.76 21.40 -8.84
CA LYS A 59 4.72 20.32 -9.01
C LYS A 59 4.27 19.16 -8.12
N PRO A 60 3.99 17.96 -8.66
CA PRO A 60 3.61 16.83 -7.83
C PRO A 60 4.70 16.66 -6.76
N PRO A 61 4.33 16.44 -5.49
CA PRO A 61 5.32 16.20 -4.46
C PRO A 61 6.23 15.07 -4.97
N ALA A 62 7.54 15.32 -4.98
CA ALA A 62 8.52 14.35 -5.46
C ALA A 62 8.20 13.01 -4.79
N ALA A 63 7.81 12.02 -5.60
CA ALA A 63 7.28 10.72 -5.17
C ALA A 63 8.35 9.83 -4.51
N ASP A 64 9.54 10.37 -4.26
CA ASP A 64 10.77 9.63 -4.06
C ASP A 64 11.67 10.24 -2.96
N GLY A 65 11.17 11.24 -2.23
CA GLY A 65 11.77 11.64 -0.95
C GLY A 65 11.40 10.66 0.17
N PRO A 66 12.32 10.26 1.07
CA PRO A 66 11.97 9.46 2.23
C PRO A 66 10.97 10.25 3.08
N GLN A 67 9.70 9.87 3.02
CA GLN A 67 8.66 10.38 3.91
C GLN A 67 9.19 10.24 5.36
N PRO A 68 9.11 11.30 6.18
CA PRO A 68 9.52 11.20 7.57
C PRO A 68 8.66 10.12 8.23
N LYS A 69 9.29 8.99 8.58
CA LYS A 69 8.60 7.86 9.22
C LYS A 69 7.85 8.38 10.43
N GLU A 70 6.54 8.18 10.45
CA GLU A 70 5.74 8.55 11.61
C GLU A 70 6.25 7.80 12.84
N ARG A 71 6.19 8.44 14.01
CA ARG A 71 6.67 7.83 15.27
C ARG A 71 6.04 6.47 15.53
N TRP A 72 4.80 6.27 15.06
CA TRP A 72 4.08 5.02 15.15
C TRP A 72 4.75 3.88 14.36
N GLU A 73 5.18 4.11 13.11
CA GLU A 73 5.84 3.09 12.30
C GLU A 73 7.17 2.62 12.92
N ILE A 74 7.87 3.53 13.60
CA ILE A 74 9.11 3.20 14.31
C ILE A 74 8.81 2.26 15.48
N ILE A 75 7.79 2.60 16.28
CA ILE A 75 7.35 1.77 17.42
C ILE A 75 6.91 0.39 16.92
N GLU A 76 6.07 0.34 15.89
CA GLU A 76 5.61 -0.90 15.28
C GLU A 76 6.78 -1.80 14.84
N ARG A 77 7.77 -1.25 14.13
CA ARG A 77 8.94 -2.02 13.69
C ARG A 77 9.79 -2.53 14.85
N VAL A 78 9.96 -1.72 15.91
CA VAL A 78 10.69 -2.15 17.11
C VAL A 78 9.96 -3.28 17.83
N VAL A 79 8.63 -3.20 17.94
CA VAL A 79 7.80 -4.26 18.53
C VAL A 79 7.88 -5.54 17.69
N LEU A 80 7.78 -5.43 16.36
CA LEU A 80 7.89 -6.58 15.47
C LEU A 80 9.28 -7.22 15.51
N LEU A 81 10.35 -6.42 15.63
CA LEU A 81 11.72 -6.92 15.78
C LEU A 81 11.89 -7.67 17.11
N ALA A 82 11.41 -7.10 18.21
CA ALA A 82 11.45 -7.74 19.53
C ALA A 82 10.68 -9.06 19.54
N ALA A 83 9.47 -9.06 18.97
CA ALA A 83 8.64 -10.26 18.84
C ALA A 83 9.32 -11.33 17.97
N THR A 84 9.88 -10.95 16.81
CA THR A 84 10.64 -11.86 15.94
C THR A 84 11.80 -12.50 16.67
N THR A 85 12.59 -11.70 17.38
CA THR A 85 13.76 -12.17 18.13
C THR A 85 13.36 -13.12 19.25
N PHE A 86 12.30 -12.78 20.00
CA PHE A 86 11.77 -13.63 21.06
C PHE A 86 11.29 -14.98 20.54
N PHE A 87 10.49 -15.00 19.47
CA PHE A 87 9.97 -16.22 18.89
C PHE A 87 11.07 -17.08 18.26
N ALA A 88 12.00 -16.47 17.53
CA ALA A 88 13.14 -17.18 16.92
C ALA A 88 14.07 -17.77 17.99
N GLY A 89 14.36 -17.02 19.05
CA GLY A 89 15.16 -17.48 20.18
C GLY A 89 14.49 -18.64 20.92
N SER A 90 13.18 -18.54 21.17
CA SER A 90 12.38 -19.59 21.82
C SER A 90 12.33 -20.86 20.98
N ALA A 91 12.09 -20.73 19.67
CA ALA A 91 12.13 -21.87 18.74
C ALA A 91 13.51 -22.55 18.74
N SER A 92 14.58 -21.76 18.64
CA SER A 92 15.96 -22.27 18.66
C SER A 92 16.26 -23.03 19.94
N TRP A 93 15.89 -22.47 21.10
CA TRP A 93 16.02 -23.13 22.39
C TRP A 93 15.26 -24.46 22.45
N LEU A 94 13.99 -24.48 22.00
CA LEU A 94 13.15 -25.67 22.01
C LEU A 94 13.69 -26.80 21.11
N PHE A 95 14.31 -26.46 19.97
CA PHE A 95 14.95 -27.44 19.10
C PHE A 95 16.29 -27.96 19.64
N LEU A 96 17.03 -27.13 20.37
CA LEU A 96 18.35 -27.48 20.89
C LEU A 96 18.29 -28.30 22.18
N VAL A 97 17.26 -28.12 23.01
CA VAL A 97 17.14 -28.82 24.30
C VAL A 97 16.24 -30.05 24.16
N SER A 98 16.86 -31.22 24.05
CA SER A 98 16.28 -32.58 24.04
C SER A 98 14.94 -32.71 23.30
N PRO A 99 14.91 -33.33 22.11
CA PRO A 99 13.72 -33.38 21.27
C PRO A 99 12.66 -34.32 21.87
N ASP A 100 11.79 -33.76 22.71
CA ASP A 100 10.49 -34.33 23.02
C ASP A 100 9.48 -33.88 21.94
N PRO A 101 8.52 -34.74 21.54
CA PRO A 101 7.50 -34.38 20.55
C PRO A 101 6.76 -33.06 20.85
N GLY A 102 6.48 -32.77 22.12
CA GLY A 102 5.83 -31.54 22.55
C GLY A 102 6.68 -30.29 22.29
N ARG A 103 7.97 -30.35 22.63
CA ARG A 103 8.95 -29.28 22.34
C ARG A 103 9.14 -29.07 20.85
N VAL A 104 9.23 -30.14 20.06
CA VAL A 104 9.35 -30.04 18.60
C VAL A 104 8.12 -29.33 18.03
N PHE A 105 6.92 -29.71 18.46
CA PHE A 105 5.67 -29.04 18.07
C PHE A 105 5.67 -27.55 18.43
N MET A 106 6.02 -27.22 19.68
CA MET A 106 6.11 -25.83 20.12
C MET A 106 7.19 -25.05 19.35
N GLY A 107 8.35 -25.65 19.08
CA GLY A 107 9.42 -25.05 18.28
C GLY A 107 8.96 -24.69 16.87
N TYR A 108 8.16 -25.57 16.23
CA TYR A 108 7.53 -25.26 14.95
C TYR A 108 6.55 -24.11 15.08
N LEU A 109 5.67 -24.11 16.09
CA LEU A 109 4.70 -23.04 16.31
C LEU A 109 5.39 -21.68 16.51
N PHE A 110 6.47 -21.63 17.31
CA PHE A 110 7.28 -20.43 17.51
C PHE A 110 7.98 -19.98 16.22
N SER A 111 8.47 -20.92 15.40
CA SER A 111 9.08 -20.61 14.11
C SER A 111 8.09 -19.96 13.14
N ILE A 112 6.83 -20.42 13.16
CA ILE A 112 5.74 -19.84 12.36
C ILE A 112 5.50 -18.38 12.78
N PHE A 113 5.41 -18.11 14.09
CA PHE A 113 5.23 -16.75 14.58
C PHE A 113 6.42 -15.85 14.27
N ALA A 114 7.65 -16.36 14.43
CA ALA A 114 8.87 -15.61 14.08
C ALA A 114 8.89 -15.23 12.59
N PHE A 115 8.53 -16.18 11.71
CA PHE A 115 8.41 -15.93 10.29
C PHE A 115 7.34 -14.88 9.98
N TRP A 116 6.17 -14.98 10.61
CA TRP A 116 5.08 -14.03 10.42
C TRP A 116 5.48 -12.60 10.82
N THR A 117 6.08 -12.41 12.00
CA THR A 117 6.51 -11.09 12.47
C THR A 117 7.65 -10.53 11.62
N ALA A 118 8.59 -11.39 11.19
CA ALA A 118 9.65 -10.99 10.27
C ALA A 118 9.10 -10.52 8.92
N TRP A 119 8.09 -11.22 8.39
CA TRP A 119 7.40 -10.83 7.16
C TRP A 119 6.77 -9.44 7.28
N GLN A 120 5.98 -9.22 8.35
CA GLN A 120 5.33 -7.93 8.62
C GLN A 120 6.37 -6.80 8.71
N MET A 121 7.47 -7.03 9.43
CA MET A 121 8.53 -6.05 9.64
C MET A 121 9.26 -5.64 8.34
N LEU A 122 9.48 -6.59 7.43
CA LEU A 122 10.39 -6.43 6.30
C LEU A 122 9.69 -6.05 4.99
N TYR A 123 8.48 -6.56 4.76
CA TYR A 123 7.90 -6.59 3.41
C TYR A 123 6.48 -6.03 3.30
N GLU A 124 5.74 -5.86 4.40
CA GLU A 124 4.37 -5.38 4.32
C GLU A 124 4.30 -3.93 3.78
N ASP A 125 5.24 -3.07 4.17
CA ASP A 125 5.32 -1.68 3.68
C ASP A 125 5.80 -1.57 2.23
N LYS A 126 6.41 -2.64 1.70
CA LYS A 126 6.89 -2.63 0.33
C LYS A 126 5.76 -2.83 -0.66
N LEU A 127 4.59 -3.31 -0.26
CA LEU A 127 3.41 -3.40 -1.13
C LEU A 127 3.03 -2.01 -1.66
N GLY A 128 2.89 -1.89 -2.99
CA GLY A 128 2.64 -0.61 -3.68
C GLY A 128 3.89 0.19 -4.09
N THR A 129 5.09 -0.16 -3.60
CA THR A 129 6.33 0.56 -4.00
C THR A 129 6.89 0.05 -5.33
N SER A 130 7.57 0.90 -6.11
CA SER A 130 8.33 0.51 -7.31
C SER A 130 9.71 -0.11 -7.02
N ALA A 131 10.08 -0.31 -5.75
CA ALA A 131 11.37 -0.86 -5.36
C ALA A 131 11.63 -2.26 -5.97
N PRO A 132 12.89 -2.55 -6.39
CA PRO A 132 13.23 -3.81 -7.02
C PRO A 132 13.09 -5.00 -6.06
N VAL A 133 12.45 -6.06 -6.53
CA VAL A 133 12.20 -7.28 -5.75
C VAL A 133 13.41 -8.21 -5.81
N THR A 134 14.02 -8.46 -4.65
CA THR A 134 15.15 -9.39 -4.53
C THR A 134 14.71 -10.86 -4.65
N ARG A 135 15.64 -11.78 -4.95
CA ARG A 135 15.34 -13.23 -4.98
C ARG A 135 14.90 -13.76 -3.61
N GLY A 136 15.54 -13.28 -2.53
CA GLY A 136 15.17 -13.66 -1.16
C GLY A 136 13.76 -13.19 -0.78
N GLU A 137 13.38 -11.97 -1.18
CA GLU A 137 12.03 -11.45 -1.00
C GLU A 137 10.98 -12.30 -1.73
N ARG A 138 11.27 -12.77 -2.96
CA ARG A 138 10.39 -13.70 -3.69
C ARG A 138 10.18 -15.02 -2.96
N VAL A 139 11.25 -15.66 -2.49
CA VAL A 139 11.17 -16.93 -1.76
C VAL A 139 10.37 -16.76 -0.47
N MET A 140 10.68 -15.72 0.31
CA MET A 140 9.92 -15.37 1.51
C MET A 140 8.45 -15.15 1.20
N ALA A 141 8.12 -14.45 0.10
CA ALA A 141 6.75 -14.20 -0.30
C ALA A 141 6.00 -15.49 -0.64
N SER A 142 6.62 -16.39 -1.40
CA SER A 142 6.03 -17.69 -1.73
C SER A 142 5.79 -18.53 -0.49
N ILE A 143 6.77 -18.58 0.44
CA ILE A 143 6.63 -19.27 1.72
C ILE A 143 5.48 -18.66 2.52
N TRP A 144 5.39 -17.33 2.59
CA TRP A 144 4.33 -16.65 3.32
C TRP A 144 2.94 -16.94 2.74
N ILE A 145 2.78 -16.86 1.42
CA ILE A 145 1.49 -17.14 0.76
C ILE A 145 1.06 -18.58 1.06
N LEU A 146 1.97 -19.53 0.87
CA LEU A 146 1.70 -20.95 1.10
C LEU A 146 1.37 -21.20 2.58
N HIS A 147 2.19 -20.68 3.48
CA HIS A 147 2.06 -20.93 4.91
C HIS A 147 0.76 -20.36 5.46
N ARG A 148 0.40 -19.14 5.04
CA ARG A 148 -0.88 -18.52 5.36
C ARG A 148 -2.04 -19.36 4.84
N ALA A 149 -2.01 -19.76 3.56
CA ALA A 149 -3.08 -20.54 2.96
C ALA A 149 -3.26 -21.89 3.68
N LEU A 150 -2.16 -22.54 4.06
CA LEU A 150 -2.20 -23.78 4.85
C LEU A 150 -2.75 -23.54 6.25
N ALA A 151 -2.23 -22.55 6.99
CA ALA A 151 -2.66 -22.30 8.37
C ALA A 151 -4.15 -21.96 8.45
N VAL A 152 -4.61 -20.99 7.63
CA VAL A 152 -6.02 -20.60 7.62
C VAL A 152 -6.89 -21.69 6.96
N GLY A 153 -6.38 -22.38 5.94
CA GLY A 153 -7.08 -23.49 5.29
C GLY A 153 -7.31 -24.69 6.22
N VAL A 154 -6.35 -25.02 7.09
CA VAL A 154 -6.52 -26.05 8.12
C VAL A 154 -7.61 -25.64 9.11
N VAL A 155 -7.65 -24.39 9.55
CA VAL A 155 -8.73 -23.88 10.42
C VAL A 155 -10.08 -23.95 9.72
N ALA A 156 -10.16 -23.59 8.44
CA ALA A 156 -11.36 -23.72 7.64
C ALA A 156 -11.84 -25.18 7.57
N LEU A 157 -10.90 -26.12 7.33
CA LEU A 157 -11.20 -27.55 7.25
C LEU A 157 -11.68 -28.12 8.60
N VAL A 158 -11.02 -27.79 9.70
CA VAL A 158 -11.44 -28.21 11.05
C VAL A 158 -12.84 -27.70 11.37
N THR A 159 -13.11 -26.44 11.03
CA THR A 159 -14.43 -25.82 11.21
C THR A 159 -15.49 -26.52 10.35
N LEU A 160 -15.16 -26.89 9.11
CA LEU A 160 -16.05 -27.63 8.22
C LEU A 160 -16.34 -29.04 8.74
N VAL A 161 -15.34 -29.74 9.28
CA VAL A 161 -15.53 -31.05 9.92
C VAL A 161 -16.44 -30.92 11.14
N ALA A 162 -16.30 -29.87 11.94
CA ALA A 162 -17.21 -29.60 13.05
C ALA A 162 -18.65 -29.36 12.56
N ALA A 163 -18.83 -28.57 11.50
CA ALA A 163 -20.13 -28.34 10.86
C ALA A 163 -20.74 -29.66 10.34
N PHE A 164 -19.93 -30.51 9.71
CA PHE A 164 -20.38 -31.81 9.20
C PHE A 164 -20.84 -32.73 10.33
N ARG A 165 -20.10 -32.78 11.46
CA ARG A 165 -20.50 -33.55 12.64
C ARG A 165 -21.84 -33.07 13.19
N GLU A 166 -22.01 -31.75 13.31
CA GLU A 166 -23.28 -31.15 13.75
C GLU A 166 -24.43 -31.53 12.79
N PHE A 167 -24.21 -31.44 11.48
CA PHE A 167 -25.17 -31.82 10.45
C PHE A 167 -25.57 -33.31 10.52
N THR A 168 -24.62 -34.21 10.79
CA THR A 168 -24.95 -35.65 10.95
C THR A 168 -25.70 -35.96 12.25
N SER A 169 -25.72 -35.03 13.21
CA SER A 169 -26.42 -35.18 14.49
C SER A 169 -27.86 -34.65 14.50
N VAL A 170 -28.36 -34.22 13.32
CA VAL A 170 -29.63 -33.50 13.09
C VAL A 170 -30.91 -34.25 13.53
N GLY A 171 -30.81 -35.48 14.02
CA GLY A 171 -31.94 -36.22 14.60
C GLY A 171 -32.21 -35.97 16.09
N THR A 172 -31.29 -35.33 16.84
CA THR A 172 -31.31 -35.44 18.31
C THR A 172 -31.48 -34.13 19.07
N ASP A 173 -30.85 -33.02 18.67
CA ASP A 173 -30.94 -31.69 19.33
C ASP A 173 -30.18 -30.59 18.53
N SER A 174 -30.03 -30.74 17.21
CA SER A 174 -29.14 -29.84 16.45
C SER A 174 -29.68 -28.43 16.38
N ASN A 175 -28.93 -27.48 16.93
CA ASN A 175 -29.26 -26.06 16.83
C ASN A 175 -28.91 -25.56 15.42
N PHE A 176 -29.91 -25.35 14.56
CA PHE A 176 -29.68 -24.84 13.20
C PHE A 176 -28.79 -23.59 13.16
N LEU A 177 -28.85 -22.76 14.21
CA LEU A 177 -28.00 -21.57 14.36
C LEU A 177 -26.51 -21.92 14.52
N SER A 178 -26.17 -22.97 15.28
CA SER A 178 -24.76 -23.40 15.46
C SER A 178 -24.19 -23.91 14.13
N LEU A 179 -24.96 -24.74 13.42
CA LEU A 179 -24.57 -25.25 12.11
C LEU A 179 -24.35 -24.11 11.10
N ALA A 180 -25.31 -23.18 11.00
CA ALA A 180 -25.19 -22.03 10.11
C ALA A 180 -23.97 -21.17 10.45
N ALA A 181 -23.72 -20.92 11.75
CA ALA A 181 -22.55 -20.17 12.20
C ALA A 181 -21.23 -20.86 11.83
N LEU A 182 -21.13 -22.18 12.01
CA LEU A 182 -19.94 -22.95 11.65
C LEU A 182 -19.68 -22.94 10.14
N ILE A 183 -20.73 -23.06 9.32
CA ILE A 183 -20.59 -22.99 7.86
C ILE A 183 -20.10 -21.61 7.42
N VAL A 184 -20.72 -20.53 7.93
CA VAL A 184 -20.32 -19.15 7.61
C VAL A 184 -18.86 -18.91 8.04
N LEU A 185 -18.48 -19.39 9.22
CA LEU A 185 -17.12 -19.26 9.74
C LEU A 185 -16.10 -20.04 8.87
N ALA A 186 -16.43 -21.27 8.49
CA ALA A 186 -15.58 -22.10 7.62
C ALA A 186 -15.37 -21.43 6.24
N LEU A 187 -16.43 -20.88 5.65
CA LEU A 187 -16.35 -20.13 4.39
C LEU A 187 -15.53 -18.85 4.54
N GLY A 188 -15.67 -18.13 5.66
CA GLY A 188 -14.86 -16.96 5.97
C GLY A 188 -13.37 -17.30 6.07
N PHE A 189 -13.01 -18.37 6.77
CA PHE A 189 -11.62 -18.84 6.81
C PHE A 189 -11.13 -19.30 5.43
N ALA A 190 -11.93 -20.05 4.68
CA ALA A 190 -11.56 -20.47 3.32
C ALA A 190 -11.29 -19.26 2.40
N TRP A 191 -12.12 -18.21 2.50
CA TRP A 191 -11.90 -16.96 1.77
C TRP A 191 -10.56 -16.31 2.12
N VAL A 192 -10.26 -16.20 3.41
CA VAL A 192 -9.00 -15.62 3.93
C VAL A 192 -7.79 -16.50 3.61
N ALA A 193 -7.98 -17.81 3.45
CA ALA A 193 -6.92 -18.73 3.01
C ALA A 193 -6.57 -18.52 1.52
N ILE A 194 -7.57 -18.26 0.67
CA ILE A 194 -7.40 -18.11 -0.78
C ILE A 194 -6.90 -16.72 -1.16
N PHE A 195 -7.67 -15.69 -0.81
CA PHE A 195 -7.40 -14.32 -1.26
C PHE A 195 -6.54 -13.56 -0.26
N GLY A 196 -6.84 -13.80 1.00
CA GLY A 196 -6.19 -13.14 2.09
C GLY A 196 -7.15 -12.26 2.88
N ALA A 197 -6.58 -11.44 3.74
CA ALA A 197 -7.25 -10.42 4.53
C ALA A 197 -6.53 -9.15 4.10
N GLY A 198 -7.26 -8.28 3.42
CA GLY A 198 -6.77 -7.04 2.83
C GLY A 198 -6.32 -6.06 3.90
N ARG A 199 -5.76 -4.93 3.45
CA ARG A 199 -5.29 -3.87 4.36
C ARG A 199 -6.45 -3.04 4.90
N SER A 200 -7.46 -2.79 4.07
CA SER A 200 -8.72 -2.20 4.52
C SER A 200 -9.62 -3.31 5.02
N LYS A 201 -10.30 -3.11 6.15
CA LYS A 201 -11.12 -4.09 6.88
C LYS A 201 -12.38 -4.56 6.11
N SER A 202 -12.35 -4.61 4.78
CA SER A 202 -13.43 -4.99 3.88
C SER A 202 -13.01 -6.16 2.99
N MET A 203 -13.85 -7.19 2.92
CA MET A 203 -13.67 -8.35 2.03
C MET A 203 -13.56 -7.95 0.54
N SER A 204 -14.08 -6.79 0.16
CA SER A 204 -13.98 -6.28 -1.22
C SER A 204 -12.55 -5.97 -1.65
N ASP A 205 -11.64 -5.70 -0.71
CA ASP A 205 -10.26 -5.31 -0.97
C ASP A 205 -9.30 -6.52 -1.05
N ASP A 206 -9.69 -7.67 -0.47
CA ASP A 206 -8.87 -8.87 -0.38
C ASP A 206 -8.34 -9.32 -1.75
N ARG A 207 -9.23 -9.30 -2.77
CA ARG A 207 -8.88 -9.71 -4.13
C ARG A 207 -7.93 -8.73 -4.83
N SER A 208 -8.09 -7.42 -4.58
CA SER A 208 -7.22 -6.38 -5.12
C SER A 208 -5.81 -6.52 -4.56
N VAL A 209 -5.70 -6.62 -3.24
CA VAL A 209 -4.44 -6.80 -2.53
C VAL A 209 -3.77 -8.12 -2.90
N HIS A 210 -4.54 -9.20 -3.07
CA HIS A 210 -4.03 -10.48 -3.57
C HIS A 210 -3.39 -10.33 -4.95
N ASN A 211 -4.11 -9.72 -5.89
CA ASN A 211 -3.61 -9.50 -7.24
C ASN A 211 -2.37 -8.61 -7.25
N GLU A 212 -2.29 -7.63 -6.35
CA GLU A 212 -1.11 -6.77 -6.20
C GLU A 212 0.11 -7.54 -5.68
N ARG A 213 -0.07 -8.39 -4.66
CA ARG A 213 0.97 -9.32 -4.16
C ARG A 213 1.44 -10.24 -5.27
N VAL A 214 0.51 -10.89 -5.98
CA VAL A 214 0.84 -11.77 -7.10
C VAL A 214 1.61 -11.00 -8.18
N ARG A 215 1.11 -9.83 -8.62
CA ARG A 215 1.74 -9.01 -9.65
C ARG A 215 3.18 -8.61 -9.28
N ARG A 216 3.42 -8.25 -8.01
CA ARG A 216 4.76 -7.87 -7.54
C ARG A 216 5.75 -9.03 -7.61
N TYR A 217 5.31 -10.25 -7.31
CA TYR A 217 6.20 -11.41 -7.17
C TYR A 217 6.21 -12.37 -8.38
N LYS A 218 5.35 -12.16 -9.41
CA LYS A 218 5.21 -13.03 -10.60
C LYS A 218 6.28 -12.82 -11.69
N ARG A 219 7.53 -12.55 -11.33
CA ARG A 219 8.65 -12.48 -12.29
C ARG A 219 9.78 -13.40 -11.87
#